data_AF-A0A9W8VA70-F1
#
_entry.id   AF-A0A9W8VA70-F1
#
_cell.length_a   1.000
_cell.length_b   1.000
_cell.length_c   1.000
_cell.angle_alpha   90.00
_cell.angle_beta   90.00
_cell.angle_gamma   90.00
#
_symmetry.space_group_name_H-M   'P 1'
#
loop_
_entity.id
_entity.type
_entity.pdbx_description
1 polymer ?
#
loop_
_entity_poly.entity_id
_entity_poly.type
_entity_poly.pdbx_seq_one_letter_code
_entity_poly.pdbx_strand_id
1 'polypeptide(L)'
;MQSDSAAIGLDVTDILSSLQALLVYQCIRLFNPSNISQQTQAERDNIVLQSWAVRLQLLQPLENGNELTNMTWESWVKQEATRRTLICIELVTGTYTYLRGLWPMGVECHHDLWFTAQKRLWEAKSAAEWRLTRDDTSSPLLPTNMLRLDSDIEHASPSDLDDIGVLLRVAGQGVENLNQWLSRDGRALQRWGDVHLR
;
A
#
# COMPACT_ATOMS: atom_id res chain seq x y z
N MET A 1 -45.41 -13.53 -4.25
CA MET A 1 -45.56 -12.72 -3.03
C MET A 1 -44.24 -12.01 -2.83
N GLN A 2 -44.29 -10.70 -2.91
CA GLN A 2 -43.20 -9.76 -3.07
C GLN A 2 -42.72 -9.28 -1.71
N SER A 3 -41.40 -9.22 -1.53
CA SER A 3 -40.69 -8.38 -0.55
C SER A 3 -39.20 -8.55 -0.88
N ASP A 4 -38.67 -7.91 -1.92
CA ASP A 4 -38.17 -6.53 -1.89
C ASP A 4 -37.73 -6.06 -0.49
N SER A 5 -36.50 -6.46 -0.15
CA SER A 5 -35.59 -5.70 0.72
C SER A 5 -34.17 -5.94 0.22
N ALA A 6 -33.88 -5.47 -0.99
CA ALA A 6 -32.51 -5.29 -1.46
C ALA A 6 -31.93 -4.05 -0.76
N ALA A 7 -31.57 -4.21 0.52
CA ALA A 7 -30.60 -3.30 1.11
C ALA A 7 -29.32 -3.44 0.26
N ILE A 8 -28.97 -2.40 -0.48
CA ILE A 8 -27.71 -2.31 -1.24
C ILE A 8 -26.58 -2.19 -0.21
N GLY A 9 -26.27 -3.32 0.46
CA GLY A 9 -25.06 -3.46 1.23
C GLY A 9 -23.92 -3.58 0.24
N LEU A 10 -23.11 -2.53 0.11
CA LEU A 10 -21.89 -2.58 -0.70
C LEU A 10 -21.04 -3.77 -0.26
N ASP A 11 -20.65 -4.62 -1.23
CA ASP A 11 -19.71 -5.71 -0.97
C ASP A 11 -18.33 -5.13 -0.60
N VAL A 12 -17.51 -5.91 0.08
CA VAL A 12 -16.12 -5.53 0.43
C VAL A 12 -15.35 -5.07 -0.82
N THR A 13 -15.59 -5.74 -1.96
CA THR A 13 -14.99 -5.40 -3.25
C THR A 13 -15.43 -4.02 -3.74
N ASP A 14 -16.70 -3.67 -3.57
CA ASP A 14 -17.25 -2.36 -3.98
C ASP A 14 -16.65 -1.24 -3.14
N ILE A 15 -16.54 -1.47 -1.82
CA ILE A 15 -15.93 -0.52 -0.88
C ILE A 15 -14.45 -0.34 -1.20
N LEU A 16 -13.71 -1.43 -1.43
CA LEU A 16 -12.30 -1.38 -1.80
C LEU A 16 -12.09 -0.61 -3.10
N SER A 17 -12.87 -0.90 -4.14
CA SER A 17 -12.76 -0.23 -5.43
C SER A 17 -13.07 1.27 -5.31
N SER A 18 -14.08 1.62 -4.52
CA SER A 18 -14.45 3.01 -4.25
C SER A 18 -13.36 3.75 -3.48
N LEU A 19 -12.74 3.10 -2.49
CA LEU A 19 -11.61 3.63 -1.74
C LEU A 19 -10.38 3.86 -2.62
N GLN A 20 -10.05 2.90 -3.49
CA GLN A 20 -8.94 3.03 -4.43
C GLN A 20 -9.18 4.18 -5.41
N ALA A 21 -10.39 4.32 -5.95
CA ALA A 21 -10.75 5.44 -6.81
C ALA A 21 -10.63 6.78 -6.06
N LEU A 22 -11.20 6.87 -4.85
CA LEU A 22 -11.13 8.09 -4.02
C LEU A 22 -9.68 8.45 -3.71
N LEU A 23 -8.84 7.47 -3.37
CA LEU A 23 -7.42 7.66 -3.10
C LEU A 23 -6.69 8.28 -4.30
N VAL A 24 -6.94 7.80 -5.53
CA VAL A 24 -6.36 8.41 -6.74
C VAL A 24 -6.81 9.87 -6.89
N TYR A 25 -8.09 10.17 -6.69
CA TYR A 25 -8.59 11.55 -6.71
C TYR A 25 -7.97 12.41 -5.60
N GLN A 26 -7.70 11.83 -4.42
CA GLN A 26 -7.03 12.53 -3.33
C GLN A 26 -5.59 12.90 -3.71
N CYS A 27 -4.82 11.97 -4.28
CA CYS A 27 -3.47 12.26 -4.77
C CYS A 27 -3.46 13.42 -5.77
N ILE A 28 -4.36 13.39 -6.75
CA ILE A 28 -4.45 14.43 -7.78
C ILE A 28 -4.76 15.80 -7.15
N ARG A 29 -5.69 15.86 -6.20
CA ARG A 29 -6.15 17.13 -5.63
C ARG A 29 -5.21 17.69 -4.58
N LEU A 30 -4.66 16.85 -3.70
CA LEU A 30 -3.76 17.27 -2.61
C LEU A 30 -2.42 17.78 -3.15
N PHE A 31 -1.90 17.15 -4.20
CA PHE A 31 -0.58 17.49 -4.76
C PHE A 31 -0.65 18.37 -6.02
N ASN A 32 -1.79 18.99 -6.32
CA ASN A 32 -1.89 20.00 -7.38
C ASN A 32 -1.66 21.41 -6.81
N PRO A 33 -0.52 22.07 -7.07
CA PRO A 33 -0.19 23.37 -6.50
C PRO A 33 -1.05 24.52 -7.05
N SER A 34 -1.71 24.33 -8.19
CA SER A 34 -2.42 25.40 -8.90
C SER A 34 -3.88 25.61 -8.45
N ASN A 35 -4.43 24.74 -7.60
CA ASN A 35 -5.86 24.75 -7.28
C ASN A 35 -6.16 24.53 -5.78
N ILE A 36 -6.13 25.63 -5.02
CA ILE A 36 -6.42 25.65 -3.58
C ILE A 36 -7.82 25.10 -3.28
N SER A 37 -8.82 25.40 -4.11
CA SER A 37 -10.18 24.92 -3.89
C SER A 37 -10.27 23.38 -3.93
N GLN A 38 -9.52 22.75 -4.84
CA GLN A 38 -9.45 21.29 -4.89
C GLN A 38 -8.72 20.71 -3.69
N GLN A 39 -7.65 21.34 -3.21
CA GLN A 39 -6.96 20.93 -1.98
C GLN A 39 -7.89 21.02 -0.77
N THR A 40 -8.64 22.12 -0.61
CA THR A 40 -9.62 22.25 0.48
C THR A 40 -10.72 21.20 0.40
N GLN A 41 -11.20 20.84 -0.80
CA GLN A 41 -12.20 19.77 -0.94
C GLN A 41 -11.60 18.40 -0.59
N ALA A 42 -10.36 18.15 -1.02
CA ALA A 42 -9.62 16.94 -0.68
C ALA A 42 -9.42 16.77 0.84
N GLU A 43 -9.06 17.85 1.54
CA GLU A 43 -8.95 17.88 3.00
C GLU A 43 -10.27 17.51 3.69
N ARG A 44 -11.42 18.00 3.18
CA ARG A 44 -12.74 17.62 3.70
C ARG A 44 -13.06 16.16 3.44
N ASP A 45 -12.77 15.70 2.22
CA ASP A 45 -13.02 14.32 1.80
C ASP A 45 -12.08 13.32 2.52
N ASN A 46 -11.01 13.78 3.17
CA ASN A 46 -10.13 12.92 3.96
C ASN A 46 -10.88 12.27 5.13
N ILE A 47 -11.85 12.96 5.75
CA ILE A 47 -12.70 12.38 6.80
C ILE A 47 -13.50 11.19 6.24
N VAL A 48 -14.02 11.34 5.02
CA VAL A 48 -14.77 10.28 4.35
C VAL A 48 -13.85 9.10 4.04
N LEU A 49 -12.68 9.36 3.46
CA LEU A 49 -11.67 8.33 3.16
C LEU A 49 -11.31 7.51 4.41
N GLN A 50 -11.02 8.19 5.52
CA GLN A 50 -10.66 7.54 6.79
C GLN A 50 -11.82 6.72 7.37
N SER A 51 -13.04 7.25 7.35
CA SER A 51 -14.21 6.51 7.83
C SER A 51 -14.49 5.24 7.00
N TRP A 52 -14.24 5.28 5.70
CA TRP A 52 -14.39 4.13 4.81
C TRP A 52 -13.25 3.12 4.99
N ALA A 53 -12.03 3.59 5.25
CA ALA A 53 -10.89 2.74 5.60
C ALA A 53 -11.16 1.92 6.87
N VAL A 54 -11.64 2.56 7.93
CA VAL A 54 -12.06 1.88 9.17
C VAL A 54 -13.17 0.86 8.90
N ARG A 55 -14.18 1.24 8.11
CA ARG A 55 -15.26 0.32 7.73
C ARG A 55 -14.74 -0.90 6.99
N LEU A 56 -13.79 -0.71 6.05
CA LEU A 56 -13.20 -1.81 5.30
C LEU A 56 -12.43 -2.78 6.21
N GLN A 57 -11.66 -2.26 7.16
CA GLN A 57 -10.96 -3.06 8.18
C GLN A 57 -11.93 -3.88 9.05
N LEU A 58 -13.08 -3.30 9.41
CA LEU A 58 -14.11 -4.00 10.19
C LEU A 58 -14.82 -5.12 9.42
N LEU A 59 -15.02 -4.93 8.11
CA LEU A 59 -15.68 -5.92 7.25
C LEU A 59 -14.76 -7.06 6.82
N GLN A 60 -13.45 -6.79 6.78
CA GLN A 60 -12.43 -7.75 6.39
C GLN A 60 -11.27 -7.71 7.39
N PRO A 61 -11.37 -8.45 8.51
CA PRO A 61 -10.27 -8.59 9.46
C PRO A 61 -9.01 -9.02 8.71
N LEU A 62 -7.96 -8.22 8.83
CA LEU A 62 -6.73 -8.43 8.08
C LEU A 62 -5.86 -9.40 8.87
N GLU A 63 -5.72 -10.61 8.35
CA GLU A 63 -4.78 -11.58 8.90
C GLU A 63 -3.35 -11.09 8.66
N ASN A 64 -2.44 -11.44 9.58
CA ASN A 64 -1.03 -11.17 9.42
C ASN A 64 -0.52 -11.95 8.19
N GLY A 65 0.37 -11.37 7.39
CA GLY A 65 0.83 -11.91 6.10
C GLY A 65 1.47 -13.31 6.10
N ASN A 66 1.52 -13.99 7.26
CA ASN A 66 2.12 -15.29 7.46
C ASN A 66 1.18 -16.48 7.14
N GLU A 67 -0.12 -16.24 6.93
CA GLU A 67 -1.12 -17.31 6.73
C GLU A 67 -1.39 -17.65 5.24
N LEU A 68 -0.35 -17.56 4.40
CA LEU A 68 -0.46 -17.84 2.96
C LEU A 68 -0.79 -19.31 2.63
N THR A 69 -0.56 -20.23 3.57
CA THR A 69 -0.70 -21.67 3.36
C THR A 69 -2.15 -22.11 3.17
N ASN A 70 -3.09 -21.48 3.87
CA ASN A 70 -4.51 -21.85 3.86
C ASN A 70 -5.39 -20.97 2.95
N MET A 71 -4.80 -19.97 2.31
CA MET A 71 -5.53 -18.96 1.54
C MET A 71 -5.58 -19.31 0.05
N THR A 72 -6.72 -19.07 -0.60
CA THR A 72 -6.80 -19.10 -2.07
C THR A 72 -6.13 -17.85 -2.65
N TRP A 73 -5.66 -17.93 -3.90
CA TRP A 73 -5.03 -16.78 -4.56
C TRP A 73 -6.01 -15.59 -4.65
N GLU A 74 -7.28 -15.84 -4.95
CA GLU A 74 -8.30 -14.79 -5.06
C GLU A 74 -8.57 -14.11 -3.73
N SER A 75 -8.62 -14.89 -2.64
CA SER A 75 -8.77 -14.34 -1.28
C SER A 75 -7.53 -13.53 -0.89
N TRP A 76 -6.34 -14.06 -1.19
CA TRP A 76 -5.09 -13.36 -0.94
C TRP A 76 -4.98 -12.04 -1.69
N VAL A 77 -5.30 -12.02 -3.00
CA VAL A 77 -5.29 -10.78 -3.79
C VAL A 77 -6.24 -9.75 -3.19
N LYS A 78 -7.45 -10.15 -2.77
CA LYS A 78 -8.41 -9.24 -2.13
C LYS A 78 -7.86 -8.69 -0.81
N GLN A 79 -7.30 -9.55 0.04
CA GLN A 79 -6.72 -9.13 1.32
C GLN A 79 -5.51 -8.23 1.14
N GLU A 80 -4.61 -8.60 0.25
CA GLU A 80 -3.39 -7.86 -0.05
C GLU A 80 -3.71 -6.50 -0.69
N ALA A 81 -4.70 -6.44 -1.59
CA ALA A 81 -5.18 -5.19 -2.16
C ALA A 81 -5.78 -4.26 -1.10
N THR A 82 -6.53 -4.79 -0.13
CA THR A 82 -7.02 -4.01 1.03
C THR A 82 -5.84 -3.47 1.85
N ARG A 83 -4.90 -4.34 2.25
CA ARG A 83 -3.72 -3.95 3.04
C ARG A 83 -2.93 -2.81 2.37
N ARG A 84 -2.63 -2.98 1.08
CA ARG A 84 -1.91 -1.98 0.26
C ARG A 84 -2.69 -0.68 0.12
N THR A 85 -4.01 -0.74 -0.06
CA THR A 85 -4.85 0.46 -0.16
C THR A 85 -4.79 1.27 1.15
N LEU A 86 -4.87 0.60 2.30
CA LEU A 86 -4.75 1.25 3.61
C LEU A 86 -3.37 1.88 3.81
N ILE A 87 -2.30 1.15 3.46
CA ILE A 87 -0.93 1.69 3.50
C ILE A 87 -0.79 2.93 2.61
N CYS A 88 -1.33 2.91 1.40
CA CYS A 88 -1.27 4.07 0.50
C CYS A 88 -2.10 5.26 1.03
N ILE A 89 -3.22 5.03 1.72
CA ILE A 89 -3.98 6.09 2.41
C ILE A 89 -3.08 6.75 3.46
N GLU A 90 -2.44 5.96 4.33
CA GLU A 90 -1.50 6.48 5.34
C GLU A 90 -0.33 7.24 4.71
N LEU A 91 0.26 6.71 3.63
CA LEU A 91 1.38 7.34 2.93
C LEU A 91 0.98 8.70 2.34
N VAL A 92 -0.18 8.79 1.70
CA VAL A 92 -0.68 10.02 1.09
C VAL A 92 -1.05 11.06 2.15
N THR A 93 -1.81 10.65 3.18
CA THR A 93 -2.20 11.54 4.27
C THR A 93 -0.96 12.02 5.02
N GLY A 94 -0.02 11.13 5.35
CA GLY A 94 1.21 11.46 6.06
C GLY A 94 2.12 12.38 5.25
N THR A 95 2.34 12.09 3.97
CA THR A 95 3.16 12.96 3.10
C THR A 95 2.55 14.35 3.00
N TYR A 96 1.23 14.45 2.84
CA TYR A 96 0.55 15.74 2.77
C TYR A 96 0.66 16.54 4.07
N THR A 97 0.39 15.94 5.23
CA THR A 97 0.49 16.63 6.52
C THR A 97 1.92 17.05 6.83
N TYR A 98 2.90 16.21 6.50
CA TYR A 98 4.32 16.55 6.61
C TYR A 98 4.68 17.78 5.78
N LEU A 99 4.33 17.80 4.49
CA LEU A 99 4.61 18.93 3.60
C LEU A 99 3.93 20.23 4.03
N ARG A 100 2.79 20.14 4.73
CA ARG A 100 2.09 21.31 5.29
C ARG A 100 2.67 21.80 6.62
N GLY A 101 3.69 21.13 7.16
CA GLY A 101 4.23 21.42 8.50
C GLY A 101 3.23 21.11 9.61
N LEU A 102 2.23 20.29 9.32
CA LEU A 102 1.16 19.89 10.24
C LEU A 102 1.40 18.47 10.78
N TRP A 103 2.61 17.93 10.62
CA TRP A 103 2.93 16.62 11.17
C TRP A 103 2.77 16.66 12.69
N PRO A 104 1.82 15.89 13.25
CA PRO A 104 1.62 15.91 14.67
C PRO A 104 2.83 15.27 15.35
N MET A 105 3.57 16.08 16.12
CA MET A 105 4.71 15.62 16.89
C MET A 105 4.26 14.53 17.87
N GLY A 106 4.85 13.33 17.76
CA GLY A 106 4.59 12.22 18.66
C GLY A 106 3.37 11.33 18.34
N VAL A 107 2.76 11.46 17.15
CA VAL A 107 1.80 10.45 16.67
C VAL A 107 2.59 9.33 16.01
N GLU A 108 2.65 8.20 16.69
CA GLU A 108 3.17 6.97 16.11
C GLU A 108 2.25 6.52 14.96
N CYS A 109 2.81 5.85 13.95
CA CYS A 109 1.99 5.23 12.91
C CYS A 109 1.15 4.12 13.56
N HIS A 110 -0.07 4.43 14.00
CA HIS A 110 -0.84 3.60 14.95
C HIS A 110 -1.39 2.30 14.36
N HIS A 111 -1.13 1.99 13.09
CA HIS A 111 -1.69 0.83 12.45
C HIS A 111 -0.61 -0.25 12.27
N ASP A 112 -0.82 -1.40 12.93
CA ASP A 112 -0.06 -2.64 12.74
C ASP A 112 -0.38 -3.25 11.35
N LEU A 113 -0.13 -2.48 10.29
CA LEU A 113 -0.41 -2.88 8.92
C LEU A 113 0.71 -3.77 8.41
N TRP A 114 0.29 -4.90 7.87
CA TRP A 114 1.15 -5.83 7.18
C TRP A 114 0.89 -5.76 5.68
N PHE A 115 1.89 -6.09 4.87
CA PHE A 115 1.72 -6.41 3.46
C PHE A 115 2.81 -7.40 3.04
N THR A 116 2.68 -7.98 1.85
CA THR A 116 3.71 -8.84 1.28
C THR A 116 4.54 -8.04 0.29
N ALA A 117 5.74 -7.61 0.65
CA ALA A 117 6.58 -6.75 -0.20
C ALA A 117 7.19 -7.49 -1.41
N GLN A 118 7.07 -8.83 -1.43
CA GLN A 118 7.67 -9.69 -2.43
C GLN A 118 7.03 -9.50 -3.82
N LYS A 119 7.82 -8.95 -4.76
CA LYS A 119 7.40 -8.63 -6.12
C LYS A 119 6.77 -9.78 -6.89
N ARG A 120 7.46 -10.91 -6.95
CA ARG A 120 7.01 -12.10 -7.67
C ARG A 120 5.63 -12.60 -7.22
N LEU A 121 5.31 -12.47 -5.93
CA LEU A 121 4.05 -12.96 -5.39
C LEU A 121 2.90 -12.02 -5.76
N TRP A 122 3.16 -10.71 -5.70
CA TRP A 122 2.21 -9.68 -6.12
C TRP A 122 1.97 -9.66 -7.63
N GLU A 123 3.01 -9.87 -8.44
CA GLU A 123 2.93 -9.85 -9.91
C GLU A 123 2.45 -11.18 -10.52
N ALA A 124 2.20 -12.21 -9.71
CA ALA A 124 1.70 -13.49 -10.20
C ALA A 124 0.38 -13.32 -10.96
N LYS A 125 0.33 -13.82 -12.19
CA LYS A 125 -0.81 -13.60 -13.12
C LYS A 125 -1.88 -14.69 -13.02
N SER A 126 -1.64 -15.71 -12.20
CA SER A 126 -2.56 -16.83 -12.01
C SER A 126 -2.37 -17.47 -10.65
N ALA A 127 -3.41 -18.16 -10.18
CA ALA A 127 -3.33 -18.98 -8.97
C ALA A 127 -2.24 -20.06 -9.04
N ALA A 128 -1.92 -20.57 -10.24
CA ALA A 128 -0.86 -21.55 -10.43
C ALA A 128 0.52 -20.93 -10.22
N GLU A 129 0.79 -19.78 -10.84
CA GLU A 129 2.04 -19.02 -10.68
C GLU A 129 2.22 -18.55 -9.23
N TRP A 130 1.15 -18.09 -8.59
CA TRP A 130 1.16 -17.69 -7.18
C TRP A 130 1.54 -18.85 -6.26
N ARG A 131 0.94 -20.04 -6.45
CA ARG A 131 1.29 -21.24 -5.65
C ARG A 131 2.74 -21.66 -5.86
N LEU A 132 3.21 -21.71 -7.11
CA LEU A 132 4.61 -22.03 -7.41
C LEU A 132 5.57 -21.06 -6.72
N THR A 133 5.22 -19.77 -6.73
CA THR A 133 6.02 -18.72 -6.11
C THR A 133 6.01 -18.79 -4.59
N ARG A 134 4.84 -19.07 -3.99
CA ARG A 134 4.67 -19.23 -2.54
C ARG A 134 5.43 -20.44 -2.01
N ASP A 135 5.42 -21.53 -2.77
CA ASP A 135 6.02 -22.81 -2.37
C ASP A 135 7.52 -22.89 -2.76
N ASP A 136 8.08 -21.86 -3.39
CA ASP A 136 9.51 -21.76 -3.74
C ASP A 136 10.37 -21.52 -2.48
N THR A 137 11.03 -22.57 -2.00
CA THR A 137 11.93 -22.50 -0.83
C THR A 137 13.24 -21.77 -1.11
N SER A 138 13.55 -21.50 -2.38
CA SER A 138 14.76 -20.79 -2.81
C SER A 138 14.69 -19.29 -2.52
N SER A 139 13.50 -18.76 -2.26
CA SER A 139 13.29 -17.37 -1.90
C SER A 139 12.41 -17.26 -0.67
N PRO A 140 12.88 -16.60 0.40
CA PRO A 140 12.04 -16.33 1.54
C PRO A 140 10.86 -15.44 1.13
N LEU A 141 9.71 -15.70 1.74
CA LEU A 141 8.59 -14.77 1.74
C LEU A 141 9.02 -13.48 2.44
N LEU A 142 8.49 -12.35 1.98
CA LEU A 142 8.73 -11.04 2.59
C LEU A 142 7.43 -10.45 3.15
N PRO A 143 6.86 -11.03 4.22
CA PRO A 143 5.82 -10.36 4.99
C PRO A 143 6.46 -9.19 5.72
N THR A 144 5.94 -7.99 5.49
CA THR A 144 6.52 -6.74 5.97
C THR A 144 5.51 -6.01 6.80
N ASN A 145 5.93 -5.61 7.99
CA ASN A 145 5.14 -4.81 8.90
C ASN A 145 5.57 -3.33 8.81
N MET A 146 4.60 -2.41 8.77
CA MET A 146 4.89 -0.98 8.65
C MET A 146 5.69 -0.41 9.83
N LEU A 147 5.54 -0.95 11.05
CA LEU A 147 6.31 -0.54 12.24
C LEU A 147 7.75 -1.08 12.23
N ARG A 148 8.00 -2.17 11.49
CA ARG A 148 9.30 -2.83 11.38
C ARG A 148 9.84 -2.83 9.95
N LEU A 149 9.37 -1.88 9.14
CA LEU A 149 9.62 -1.83 7.71
C LEU A 149 11.12 -1.96 7.41
N ASP A 150 11.95 -1.14 8.06
CA ASP A 150 13.39 -1.10 7.84
C ASP A 150 14.07 -2.44 8.11
N SER A 151 13.70 -3.13 9.20
CA SER A 151 14.27 -4.43 9.54
C SER A 151 13.73 -5.55 8.66
N ASP A 152 12.45 -5.51 8.32
CA ASP A 152 11.79 -6.55 7.54
C ASP A 152 12.29 -6.58 6.07
N ILE A 153 12.74 -5.43 5.53
CA ILE A 153 13.28 -5.32 4.16
C ILE A 153 14.79 -5.10 4.09
N GLU A 154 15.50 -5.18 5.21
CA GLU A 154 16.93 -4.86 5.32
C GLU A 154 17.77 -5.59 4.27
N HIS A 155 17.54 -6.90 4.15
CA HIS A 155 18.27 -7.80 3.26
C HIS A 155 17.63 -7.99 1.89
N ALA A 156 16.47 -7.38 1.63
CA ALA A 156 15.80 -7.49 0.34
C ALA A 156 16.61 -6.77 -0.75
N SER A 157 16.79 -7.42 -1.89
CA SER A 157 17.40 -6.80 -3.07
C SER A 157 16.37 -5.93 -3.81
N PRO A 158 16.81 -5.00 -4.68
CA PRO A 158 15.89 -4.21 -5.49
C PRO A 158 14.94 -5.03 -6.38
N SER A 159 15.35 -6.22 -6.79
CA SER A 159 14.52 -7.13 -7.56
C SER A 159 13.47 -7.88 -6.73
N ASP A 160 13.65 -7.95 -5.40
CA ASP A 160 12.72 -8.65 -4.51
C ASP A 160 11.52 -7.79 -4.14
N LEU A 161 11.70 -6.46 -4.05
CA LEU A 161 10.65 -5.52 -3.69
C LEU A 161 9.83 -5.09 -4.91
N ASP A 162 8.52 -5.01 -4.71
CA ASP A 162 7.64 -4.35 -5.67
C ASP A 162 7.63 -2.83 -5.52
N ASP A 163 6.79 -2.18 -6.33
CA ASP A 163 6.71 -0.73 -6.40
C ASP A 163 6.34 -0.10 -5.04
N ILE A 164 5.39 -0.69 -4.29
CA ILE A 164 5.02 -0.15 -2.98
C ILE A 164 6.15 -0.36 -1.96
N GLY A 165 6.86 -1.49 -1.99
CA GLY A 165 8.02 -1.73 -1.13
C GLY A 165 9.16 -0.75 -1.38
N VAL A 166 9.46 -0.45 -2.66
CA VAL A 166 10.47 0.55 -3.03
C VAL A 166 10.05 1.96 -2.56
N LEU A 167 8.78 2.34 -2.77
CA LEU A 167 8.24 3.63 -2.33
C LEU A 167 8.29 3.79 -0.81
N LEU A 168 7.96 2.74 -0.06
CA LEU A 168 8.02 2.76 1.41
C LEU A 168 9.46 2.85 1.91
N ARG A 169 10.40 2.16 1.26
CA ARG A 169 11.82 2.24 1.60
C ARG A 169 12.36 3.66 1.43
N VAL A 170 12.08 4.31 0.29
CA VAL A 170 12.54 5.70 0.07
C VAL A 170 11.85 6.69 1.01
N ALA A 171 10.58 6.48 1.34
CA ALA A 171 9.88 7.31 2.31
C ALA A 171 10.49 7.21 3.72
N GLY A 172 10.96 6.02 4.13
CA GLY A 172 11.61 5.81 5.44
C GLY A 172 13.09 6.20 5.49
N GLN A 173 13.85 5.91 4.43
CA GLN A 173 15.32 6.00 4.42
C GLN A 173 15.88 7.20 3.66
N GLY A 174 15.05 7.90 2.87
CA GLY A 174 15.49 8.99 1.99
C GLY A 174 16.07 8.51 0.65
N VAL A 175 16.24 9.46 -0.26
CA VAL A 175 16.64 9.21 -1.66
C VAL A 175 18.11 8.83 -1.77
N GLU A 176 18.98 9.39 -0.91
CA GLU A 176 20.41 9.11 -0.91
C GLU A 176 20.70 7.64 -0.62
N ASN A 177 20.04 7.09 0.41
CA ASN A 177 20.15 5.68 0.79
C ASN A 177 19.52 4.76 -0.27
N LEU A 178 18.45 5.22 -0.94
CA LEU A 178 17.81 4.48 -2.03
C LEU A 178 18.80 4.24 -3.19
N ASN A 179 19.49 5.27 -3.68
CA ASN A 179 20.43 5.13 -4.81
C ASN A 179 21.56 4.13 -4.52
N GLN A 180 22.10 4.16 -3.30
CA GLN A 180 23.12 3.20 -2.88
C GLN A 180 22.56 1.76 -2.89
N TRP A 181 21.34 1.55 -2.40
CA TRP A 181 20.69 0.25 -2.42
C TRP A 181 20.35 -0.22 -3.84
N LEU A 182 19.84 0.67 -4.70
CA LEU A 182 19.52 0.40 -6.12
C LEU A 182 20.75 0.03 -6.96
N SER A 183 21.94 0.52 -6.60
CA SER A 183 23.18 0.22 -7.34
C SER A 183 23.50 -1.28 -7.48
N ARG A 184 22.87 -2.12 -6.66
CA ARG A 184 22.98 -3.59 -6.69
C ARG A 184 22.24 -4.24 -7.86
N ASP A 185 21.32 -3.53 -8.51
CA ASP A 185 20.55 -4.00 -9.67
C ASP A 185 20.42 -2.87 -10.71
N GLY A 186 21.11 -3.03 -11.84
CA GLY A 186 21.11 -2.05 -12.92
C GLY A 186 19.72 -1.76 -13.52
N ARG A 187 18.79 -2.74 -13.51
CA ARG A 187 17.42 -2.50 -14.00
C ARG A 187 16.62 -1.68 -13.01
N ALA A 188 16.76 -1.98 -11.72
CA ALA A 188 16.12 -1.20 -10.67
C ALA A 188 16.66 0.24 -10.65
N LEU A 189 17.98 0.41 -10.77
CA LEU A 189 18.60 1.73 -10.88
C LEU A 189 18.14 2.50 -12.12
N GLN A 190 17.97 1.85 -13.26
CA GLN A 190 17.44 2.50 -14.46
C GLN A 190 15.99 2.98 -14.27
N ARG A 191 15.18 2.22 -13.52
CA ARG A 191 13.77 2.52 -13.28
C ARG A 191 13.56 3.57 -12.20
N TRP A 192 14.32 3.49 -11.11
CA TRP A 192 14.08 4.22 -9.86
C TRP A 192 15.22 5.15 -9.46
N GLY A 193 16.41 5.01 -10.03
CA GLY A 193 17.54 5.88 -9.75
C GLY A 193 17.23 7.31 -10.16
N ASP A 194 17.87 8.27 -9.51
CA ASP A 194 17.66 9.69 -9.76
C ASP A 194 17.85 10.05 -11.25
N VAL A 195 16.74 10.12 -11.99
CA VAL A 195 16.78 10.62 -13.36
C VAL A 195 16.82 12.14 -13.32
N HIS A 196 16.07 12.87 -12.48
CA HIS A 196 15.99 14.35 -12.54
C HIS A 196 15.85 15.06 -11.17
N LEU A 197 16.94 15.19 -10.40
CA LEU A 197 17.12 16.31 -9.46
C LEU A 197 18.25 17.22 -9.99
N ARG A 198 17.91 18.06 -10.96
CA ARG A 198 18.66 19.27 -11.34
C ARG A 198 17.73 20.46 -11.33
#